data_AF-A0A2E0GV98-F1
#
_entry.id   AF-A0A2E0GV98-F1
#
_cell.length_a   1.000
_cell.length_b   1.000
_cell.length_c   1.000
_cell.angle_alpha   90.00
_cell.angle_beta   90.00
_cell.angle_gamma   90.00
#
_symmetry.space_group_name_H-M   'P 1'
#
loop_
_entity.id
_entity.type
_entity.pdbx_description
1 polymer ?
#
loop_
_entity_poly.entity_id
_entity_poly.type
_entity_poly.pdbx_seq_one_letter_code
_entity_poly.pdbx_strand_id
1 'polypeptide(L)'
;MKHWLDVLDRVRAKDAGTNEDTPELANKPSVAGKPIEAVLDGVLFDKKRYYFDEDNPEAYLTCREAQCMYYLLHGCTLIKTAEKLQLSHRTVEFYVKNIKMKLNLMTKSELIAYMMRVNFLSCVDDSL
;
A
#
# COMPACT_ATOMS: atom_id res chain seq x y z
N MET A 1 11.58 -14.17 -12.87
CA MET A 1 10.25 -13.69 -12.44
C MET A 1 9.69 -14.61 -11.35
N LYS A 2 10.09 -14.38 -10.08
CA LYS A 2 9.57 -15.09 -8.88
C LYS A 2 9.56 -14.24 -7.59
N HIS A 3 10.07 -13.00 -7.66
CA HIS A 3 10.51 -12.26 -6.48
C HIS A 3 9.38 -11.83 -5.51
N TRP A 4 8.13 -11.65 -5.96
CA TRP A 4 7.03 -11.30 -5.04
C TRP A 4 6.41 -12.51 -4.36
N LEU A 5 6.23 -13.63 -5.07
CA LEU A 5 5.84 -14.91 -4.46
C LEU A 5 6.88 -15.34 -3.42
N ASP A 6 8.17 -15.21 -3.73
CA ASP A 6 9.26 -15.49 -2.78
C ASP A 6 9.22 -14.58 -1.54
N VAL A 7 8.80 -13.31 -1.69
CA VAL A 7 8.62 -12.37 -0.56
C VAL A 7 7.39 -12.75 0.27
N LEU A 8 6.29 -13.14 -0.37
CA LEU A 8 5.09 -13.63 0.32
C LEU A 8 5.37 -14.94 1.07
N ASP A 9 6.11 -15.88 0.48
CA ASP A 9 6.53 -17.12 1.12
C ASP A 9 7.41 -16.84 2.35
N ARG A 10 8.30 -15.84 2.25
CA ARG A 10 9.12 -15.38 3.39
C ARG A 10 8.31 -14.72 4.50
N VAL A 11 7.28 -13.94 4.17
CA VAL A 11 6.38 -13.33 5.17
C VAL A 11 5.50 -14.41 5.80
N ARG A 12 4.96 -15.34 5.00
CA ARG A 12 4.12 -16.47 5.42
C ARG A 12 4.88 -17.43 6.34
N ALA A 13 6.14 -17.71 6.05
CA ALA A 13 7.01 -18.52 6.92
C ALA A 13 7.34 -17.82 8.24
N LYS A 14 7.34 -16.48 8.28
CA LYS A 14 7.67 -15.69 9.47
C LYS A 14 6.50 -15.58 10.45
N ASP A 15 5.26 -15.68 9.97
CA ASP A 15 4.04 -15.66 10.79
C ASP A 15 3.67 -17.06 11.35
N ALA A 16 4.34 -18.13 10.92
CA ALA A 16 4.04 -19.52 11.31
C ALA A 16 4.99 -20.13 12.37
N GLY A 17 6.00 -19.40 12.84
CA GLY A 17 7.04 -19.90 13.74
C GLY A 17 7.25 -19.03 14.98
N THR A 18 7.27 -19.68 16.14
CA THR A 18 7.61 -19.17 17.48
C THR A 18 8.86 -18.29 17.53
N ASN A 19 8.86 -17.31 18.43
CA ASN A 19 9.99 -16.43 18.81
C ASN A 19 11.35 -17.14 18.72
N GLU A 20 12.26 -16.62 17.89
CA GLU A 20 13.70 -16.59 18.16
C GLU A 20 14.44 -15.70 17.14
N ASP A 21 15.41 -14.96 17.68
CA ASP A 21 16.19 -13.90 17.05
C ASP A 21 16.91 -14.31 15.75
N THR A 22 16.87 -13.45 14.73
CA THR A 22 17.79 -13.50 13.58
C THR A 22 18.00 -12.09 13.02
N PRO A 23 19.24 -11.70 12.67
CA PRO A 23 19.61 -10.30 12.59
C PRO A 23 19.13 -9.61 11.31
N GLU A 24 18.68 -8.40 11.56
CA GLU A 24 18.39 -7.26 10.70
C GLU A 24 19.23 -7.17 9.42
N LEU A 25 18.60 -7.41 8.26
CA LEU A 25 19.08 -6.86 6.98
C LEU A 25 17.92 -6.46 6.07
N ALA A 26 17.28 -5.34 6.43
CA ALA A 26 16.70 -4.41 5.49
C ALA A 26 16.64 -3.07 6.21
N ASN A 27 17.44 -2.11 5.76
CA ASN A 27 17.29 -0.69 6.12
C ASN A 27 15.85 -0.26 5.79
N LYS A 28 14.93 -0.46 6.74
CA LYS A 28 13.66 0.24 6.77
C LYS A 28 14.05 1.70 6.99
N PRO A 29 13.60 2.66 6.18
CA PRO A 29 13.61 4.03 6.65
C PRO A 29 12.80 4.05 7.96
N SER A 30 13.53 4.14 9.07
CA SER A 30 13.00 4.44 10.39
C SER A 30 12.47 5.87 10.31
N VAL A 31 11.20 6.01 9.97
CA VAL A 31 10.49 7.25 10.18
C VAL A 31 9.79 7.08 11.50
N ALA A 32 10.34 7.68 12.55
CA ALA A 32 9.66 7.87 13.83
C ALA A 32 8.20 8.28 13.54
N GLY A 33 7.28 7.35 13.75
CA GLY A 33 5.99 7.36 13.07
C GLY A 33 5.13 8.51 13.55
N LYS A 34 4.98 9.55 12.72
CA LYS A 34 3.85 10.46 12.85
C LYS A 34 2.55 9.64 12.81
N PRO A 35 1.54 9.96 13.64
CA PRO A 35 0.29 9.21 13.67
C PRO A 35 -0.30 9.12 12.26
N ILE A 36 -0.79 7.93 11.92
CA ILE A 36 -1.53 7.72 10.69
C ILE A 36 -2.87 8.42 10.87
N GLU A 37 -3.07 9.54 10.17
CA GLU A 37 -4.39 10.17 10.09
C GLU A 37 -5.36 9.13 9.55
N ALA A 38 -6.31 8.74 10.39
CA ALA A 38 -7.29 7.72 10.04
C ALA A 38 -8.36 8.27 9.09
N VAL A 39 -8.59 9.59 9.04
CA VAL A 39 -9.64 10.18 8.20
C VAL A 39 -8.99 11.12 7.19
N LEU A 40 -9.24 10.90 5.90
CA LEU A 40 -8.78 11.73 4.79
C LEU A 40 -9.96 12.20 3.97
N ASP A 41 -10.17 13.50 3.83
CA ASP A 41 -11.25 14.09 3.03
C ASP A 41 -12.64 13.45 3.28
N GLY A 42 -12.91 13.03 4.53
CA GLY A 42 -14.16 12.38 4.95
C GLY A 42 -14.16 10.85 4.89
N VAL A 43 -13.12 10.22 4.36
CA VAL A 43 -12.99 8.76 4.22
C VAL A 43 -12.16 8.17 5.37
N LEU A 44 -12.67 7.11 6.01
CA LEU A 44 -12.01 6.41 7.11
C LEU A 44 -11.06 5.32 6.59
N PHE A 45 -9.83 5.32 7.11
CA PHE A 45 -8.75 4.39 6.84
C PHE A 45 -8.28 3.66 8.12
N ASP A 46 -9.16 2.91 8.77
CA ASP A 46 -8.93 2.19 10.03
C ASP A 46 -8.43 0.75 9.86
N LYS A 47 -8.67 0.13 8.70
CA LYS A 47 -8.27 -1.25 8.42
C LYS A 47 -6.75 -1.39 8.25
N LYS A 48 -6.18 -2.47 8.78
CA LYS A 48 -4.76 -2.82 8.56
C LYS A 48 -4.47 -3.19 7.09
N ARG A 49 -5.46 -3.80 6.42
CA ARG A 49 -5.40 -4.27 5.04
C ARG A 49 -6.72 -3.94 4.32
N TYR A 50 -6.62 -3.51 3.07
CA TYR A 50 -7.74 -3.23 2.16
C TYR A 50 -7.64 -4.22 1.01
N TYR A 51 -8.55 -5.18 0.98
CA TYR A 51 -8.71 -6.12 -0.12
C TYR A 51 -9.65 -5.49 -1.15
N PHE A 52 -9.36 -5.67 -2.44
CA PHE A 52 -10.05 -4.89 -3.49
C PHE A 52 -10.19 -5.62 -4.83
N ASP A 53 -9.68 -6.85 -4.97
CA ASP A 53 -9.78 -7.62 -6.21
C ASP A 53 -10.42 -8.98 -5.90
N GLU A 54 -11.63 -9.20 -6.39
CA GLU A 54 -12.37 -10.46 -6.21
C GLU A 54 -11.69 -11.62 -6.93
N ASP A 55 -11.06 -11.36 -8.07
CA ASP A 55 -10.32 -12.35 -8.85
C ASP A 55 -8.97 -12.70 -8.20
N ASN A 56 -8.48 -11.85 -7.29
CA ASN A 56 -7.24 -12.03 -6.58
C ASN A 56 -7.41 -11.76 -5.07
N PRO A 57 -7.91 -12.74 -4.29
CA PRO A 57 -8.22 -12.57 -2.88
C PRO A 57 -6.98 -12.31 -2.00
N GLU A 58 -5.77 -12.52 -2.52
CA GLU A 58 -4.52 -12.16 -1.84
C GLU A 58 -4.08 -10.71 -2.12
N ALA A 59 -4.71 -10.01 -3.05
CA ALA A 59 -4.40 -8.61 -3.35
C ALA A 59 -4.91 -7.69 -2.23
N TYR A 60 -3.96 -7.07 -1.52
CA TYR A 60 -4.28 -6.06 -0.51
C TYR A 60 -3.31 -4.89 -0.49
N LEU A 61 -3.83 -3.73 -0.10
CA LEU A 61 -3.05 -2.57 0.29
C LEU A 61 -3.01 -2.44 1.81
N THR A 62 -1.87 -2.06 2.36
CA THR A 62 -1.77 -1.55 3.73
C THR A 62 -2.46 -0.19 3.82
N CYS A 63 -2.78 0.28 5.04
CA CYS A 63 -3.39 1.60 5.23
C CYS A 63 -2.63 2.72 4.50
N ARG A 64 -1.30 2.82 4.64
CA ARG A 64 -0.52 3.87 3.95
C ARG A 64 -0.51 3.72 2.43
N GLU A 65 -0.47 2.49 1.92
CA GLU A 65 -0.57 2.24 0.48
C GLU A 65 -1.95 2.65 -0.07
N ALA A 66 -3.03 2.33 0.67
CA ALA A 66 -4.39 2.71 0.33
C ALA A 66 -4.57 4.22 0.31
N GLN A 67 -4.07 4.94 1.32
CA GLN A 67 -4.08 6.40 1.38
C GLN A 67 -3.32 7.05 0.20
N CYS A 68 -2.16 6.50 -0.17
CA CYS A 68 -1.43 6.97 -1.34
C CYS A 68 -2.25 6.74 -2.62
N MET A 69 -2.84 5.56 -2.78
CA MET A 69 -3.66 5.24 -3.93
C MET A 69 -4.92 6.09 -4.05
N TYR A 70 -5.58 6.38 -2.93
CA TYR A 70 -6.75 7.26 -2.87
C TYR A 70 -6.45 8.60 -3.55
N TYR A 71 -5.41 9.31 -3.12
CA TYR A 71 -5.06 10.60 -3.72
C TYR A 71 -4.59 10.49 -5.17
N LEU A 72 -3.88 9.43 -5.54
CA LEU A 72 -3.46 9.21 -6.92
C LEU A 72 -4.65 8.98 -7.86
N LEU A 73 -5.66 8.25 -7.42
CA LEU A 73 -6.92 8.04 -8.17
C LEU A 73 -7.71 9.35 -8.30
N HIS A 74 -7.60 10.26 -7.33
CA HIS A 74 -8.13 11.62 -7.41
C HIS A 74 -7.25 12.58 -8.23
N GLY A 75 -6.27 12.06 -8.98
CA GLY A 75 -5.43 12.85 -9.90
C GLY A 75 -4.28 13.61 -9.24
N CYS A 76 -3.97 13.35 -7.97
CA CYS A 76 -2.79 13.94 -7.33
C CYS A 76 -1.49 13.42 -7.97
N THR A 77 -0.47 14.26 -7.97
CA THR A 77 0.90 13.85 -8.28
C THR A 77 1.55 13.25 -7.03
N LEU A 78 2.66 12.52 -7.17
CA LEU A 78 3.40 11.97 -6.02
C LEU A 78 3.79 13.06 -5.00
N ILE A 79 4.13 14.25 -5.48
CA ILE A 79 4.47 15.42 -4.65
C ILE A 79 3.24 15.91 -3.89
N LYS A 80 2.11 16.12 -4.59
CA LYS A 80 0.86 16.55 -3.95
C LYS A 80 0.32 15.51 -2.96
N THR A 81 0.44 14.22 -3.28
CA THR A 81 0.10 13.13 -2.37
C THR A 81 0.98 13.16 -1.12
N ALA A 82 2.27 13.46 -1.27
CA ALA A 82 3.19 13.59 -0.13
C ALA A 82 2.82 14.79 0.76
N GLU A 83 2.48 15.93 0.17
CA GLU A 83 1.97 17.12 0.88
C GLU A 83 0.69 16.78 1.65
N LYS A 84 -0.30 16.17 0.99
CA LYS A 84 -1.59 15.76 1.57
C LYS A 84 -1.43 14.79 2.74
N LEU A 85 -0.47 13.87 2.65
CA LEU A 85 -0.22 12.86 3.70
C LEU A 85 0.84 13.31 4.72
N GLN A 86 1.39 14.52 4.59
CA GLN A 86 2.51 15.02 5.40
C GLN A 86 3.72 14.06 5.43
N LEU A 87 4.00 13.43 4.28
CA LEU A 87 5.09 12.49 4.05
C LEU A 87 6.18 13.12 3.16
N SER A 88 7.34 12.46 3.09
CA SER A 88 8.31 12.81 2.05
C SER A 88 7.86 12.26 0.69
N HIS A 89 8.21 12.96 -0.39
CA HIS A 89 7.99 12.48 -1.75
C HIS A 89 8.60 11.08 -1.98
N ARG A 90 9.78 10.81 -1.39
CA ARG A 90 10.45 9.49 -1.45
C ARG A 90 9.65 8.39 -0.75
N THR A 91 8.97 8.71 0.35
CA THR A 91 8.12 7.78 1.07
C THR A 91 6.88 7.40 0.24
N VAL A 92 6.24 8.36 -0.42
CA VAL A 92 5.11 8.07 -1.33
C VAL A 92 5.58 7.26 -2.54
N GLU A 93 6.71 7.62 -3.15
CA GLU A 93 7.33 6.86 -4.23
C GLU A 93 7.59 5.41 -3.82
N PHE A 94 8.09 5.18 -2.59
CA PHE A 94 8.29 3.86 -2.03
C PHE A 94 6.98 3.07 -1.90
N TYR A 95 5.91 3.67 -1.38
CA TYR A 95 4.60 3.00 -1.30
C TYR A 95 4.06 2.64 -2.68
N VAL A 96 4.11 3.56 -3.64
CA VAL A 96 3.68 3.31 -5.03
C VAL A 96 4.50 2.21 -5.69
N LYS A 97 5.82 2.19 -5.46
CA LYS A 97 6.68 1.11 -5.94
C LYS A 97 6.28 -0.24 -5.35
N ASN A 98 5.98 -0.30 -4.05
CA ASN A 98 5.55 -1.54 -3.40
C ASN A 98 4.22 -2.05 -3.95
N ILE A 99 3.25 -1.15 -4.18
CA ILE A 99 1.97 -1.52 -4.78
C ILE A 99 2.17 -2.10 -6.18
N LYS A 100 2.99 -1.44 -7.02
CA LYS A 100 3.33 -1.96 -8.34
C LYS A 100 3.99 -3.34 -8.27
N MET A 101 4.91 -3.54 -7.33
CA MET A 101 5.55 -4.85 -7.12
C MET A 101 4.56 -5.93 -6.68
N LYS A 102 3.64 -5.60 -5.76
CA LYS A 102 2.56 -6.49 -5.29
C LYS A 102 1.68 -6.99 -6.44
N LEU A 103 1.40 -6.12 -7.39
CA LEU A 103 0.49 -6.36 -8.50
C LEU A 103 1.19 -6.72 -9.80
N ASN A 104 2.52 -6.86 -9.77
CA ASN A 104 3.36 -7.11 -10.94
C ASN A 104 3.13 -6.10 -12.09
N LEU A 105 2.96 -4.83 -11.75
CA LEU A 105 2.78 -3.72 -12.69
C LEU A 105 4.09 -2.94 -12.83
N MET A 106 4.33 -2.37 -14.01
CA MET A 106 5.58 -1.66 -14.31
C MET A 106 5.39 -0.15 -14.20
N THR A 107 4.27 0.37 -14.71
CA THR A 107 4.03 1.81 -14.83
C THR A 107 2.97 2.33 -13.86
N LYS A 108 3.02 3.64 -13.57
CA LYS A 108 1.97 4.31 -12.78
C LYS A 108 0.62 4.28 -13.52
N SER A 109 0.65 4.40 -14.83
CA SER A 109 -0.56 4.38 -15.67
C SER A 109 -1.25 3.01 -15.63
N GLU A 110 -0.48 1.91 -15.71
CA GLU A 110 -1.01 0.56 -15.49
C GLU A 110 -1.63 0.42 -14.10
N LEU A 111 -0.96 0.93 -13.07
CA LEU A 111 -1.49 0.90 -11.70
C LEU A 111 -2.82 1.65 -11.57
N ILE A 112 -2.91 2.86 -12.12
CA ILE A 112 -4.17 3.63 -12.08
C ILE A 112 -5.27 2.90 -12.88
N ALA A 113 -4.97 2.43 -14.09
CA ALA A 113 -5.94 1.71 -14.92
C ALA A 113 -6.45 0.43 -14.21
N TYR A 114 -5.55 -0.34 -13.59
CA TYR A 114 -5.91 -1.53 -12.84
C TYR A 114 -6.81 -1.19 -11.63
N MET A 115 -6.46 -0.16 -10.86
CA MET A 115 -7.22 0.27 -9.67
C MET A 115 -8.61 0.83 -10.02
N MET A 116 -8.74 1.49 -11.18
CA MET A 116 -10.04 1.91 -11.72
C MET A 116 -10.89 0.70 -12.14
N ARG A 117 -10.28 -0.31 -12.80
CA ARG A 117 -10.99 -1.52 -13.24
C ARG A 117 -11.62 -2.29 -12.08
N VAL A 118 -10.89 -2.42 -10.97
CA VAL A 118 -11.37 -3.10 -9.75
C VAL A 118 -12.18 -2.19 -8.83
N ASN A 119 -12.48 -0.96 -9.27
CA ASN A 119 -13.24 0.04 -8.54
C ASN A 119 -12.73 0.27 -7.09
N PHE A 120 -11.41 0.36 -6.89
CA PHE A 120 -10.80 0.44 -5.56
C PHE A 120 -11.43 1.52 -4.64
N LEU A 121 -11.91 2.63 -5.20
CA LEU A 121 -12.55 3.70 -4.43
C LEU A 121 -13.80 3.22 -3.67
N SER A 122 -14.60 2.31 -4.23
CA SER A 122 -15.75 1.77 -3.48
C SER A 122 -15.31 0.93 -2.29
N CYS A 123 -14.16 0.24 -2.36
CA CYS A 123 -13.65 -0.58 -1.26
C CYS A 123 -13.14 0.23 -0.06
N VAL A 124 -12.79 1.51 -0.28
CA VAL A 124 -12.35 2.42 0.80
C VAL A 124 -13.49 3.33 1.27
N ASP A 125 -14.46 3.60 0.41
CA ASP A 125 -15.62 4.46 0.68
C ASP A 125 -16.81 3.70 1.31
N ASP A 126 -16.59 2.53 1.92
CA ASP A 126 -17.59 1.80 2.72
C ASP A 126 -18.06 2.59 3.98
N SER A 127 -17.80 3.90 4.04
CA SER A 127 -18.14 4.82 5.12
C SER A 127 -19.45 5.56 4.83
N LEU A 128 -20.51 4.87 4.39
CA LEU A 128 -21.90 5.35 4.46
C LEU A 128 -22.88 4.21 4.74
#